data_AF-A0A4Q3E0M7-F1
#
_entry.id   AF-A0A4Q3E0M7-F1
#
_cell.length_a   1.000
_cell.length_b   1.000
_cell.length_c   1.000
_cell.angle_alpha   90.00
_cell.angle_beta   90.00
_cell.angle_gamma   90.00
#
_symmetry.space_group_name_H-M   'P 1'
#
loop_
_entity.id
_entity.type
_entity.pdbx_description
1 polymer ?
#
loop_
_entity_poly.entity_id
_entity_poly.type
_entity_poly.pdbx_seq_one_letter_code
_entity_poly.pdbx_strand_id
1 'polypeptide(L)' 'MNILIAHNSVIPAFKYGGTQRVIWWLGKELVKRGHKITYLVAKGSHCDFATII' A
#
# COMPACT_ATOMS: atom_id res chain seq x y z
N MET A 1 -12.19 8.14 5.67
CA MET A 1 -11.40 9.17 4.94
C MET A 1 -10.84 8.54 3.67
N ASN A 2 -10.56 9.35 2.64
CA ASN A 2 -9.84 8.90 1.45
C ASN A 2 -8.35 9.23 1.64
N ILE A 3 -7.48 8.23 1.55
CA ILE A 3 -6.04 8.38 1.81
C ILE A 3 -5.27 7.78 0.64
N LEU A 4 -4.36 8.57 0.06
CA LEU A 4 -3.40 8.13 -0.95
C LEU A 4 -2.05 7.85 -0.28
N ILE A 5 -1.49 6.67 -0.50
CA ILE A 5 -0.13 6.32 -0.08
C ILE A 5 0.73 6.20 -1.34
N ALA A 6 1.67 7.13 -1.53
CA ALA A 6 2.54 7.16 -2.69
C ALA A 6 3.94 6.61 -2.36
N HIS A 7 4.44 5.69 -3.18
CA HIS A 7 5.78 5.14 -3.02
C HIS A 7 6.33 4.60 -4.35
N ASN A 8 7.52 5.07 -4.76
CA ASN A 8 8.13 4.69 -6.04
C ASN A 8 8.84 3.32 -6.01
N SER A 9 8.14 2.27 -5.59
CA SER A 9 8.63 0.88 -5.69
C SER A 9 7.45 -0.09 -5.73
N VAL A 10 7.73 -1.33 -6.14
CA VAL A 10 6.72 -2.39 -6.21
C VAL A 10 6.31 -2.81 -4.80
N ILE A 11 5.02 -2.98 -4.54
CA ILE A 11 4.50 -3.61 -3.31
C ILE A 11 3.72 -4.89 -3.66
N PRO A 12 3.67 -5.91 -2.77
CA PRO A 12 4.35 -6.03 -1.48
C PRO A 12 5.88 -6.20 -1.62
N ALA A 13 6.59 -6.10 -0.50
CA ALA A 13 8.03 -6.36 -0.46
C ALA A 13 8.31 -7.85 -0.75
N PHE A 14 9.10 -8.15 -1.79
CA PHE A 14 9.50 -9.52 -2.12
C PHE A 14 10.67 -10.04 -1.25
N LYS A 15 11.60 -9.14 -0.88
CA LYS A 15 12.73 -9.43 0.02
C LYS A 15 12.55 -8.66 1.34
N TYR A 16 13.64 -8.30 2.00
CA TYR A 16 13.60 -7.38 3.13
C TYR A 16 13.36 -5.93 2.66
N GLY A 17 12.10 -5.61 2.36
CA GLY A 17 11.68 -4.24 2.05
C GLY A 17 11.46 -3.44 3.34
N GLY A 18 12.10 -2.27 3.47
CA GLY A 18 11.88 -1.38 4.61
C GLY A 18 10.54 -0.64 4.48
N THR A 19 10.54 0.44 3.70
CA THR A 19 9.37 1.30 3.51
C THR A 19 8.17 0.55 2.92
N GLN A 20 8.40 -0.37 1.97
CA GLN A 20 7.35 -1.20 1.38
C GLN A 20 6.53 -1.96 2.43
N ARG A 21 7.17 -2.50 3.48
CA ARG A 21 6.47 -3.19 4.57
C ARG A 21 5.71 -2.21 5.45
N VAL A 22 6.32 -1.08 5.77
CA VAL A 22 5.69 -0.04 6.61
C VAL A 22 4.40 0.43 5.97
N ILE A 23 4.46 0.82 4.69
CA ILE A 23 3.27 1.32 3.98
C ILE A 23 2.21 0.23 3.82
N TRP A 24 2.61 -1.03 3.59
CA TRP A 24 1.69 -2.16 3.46
C TRP A 24 0.88 -2.38 4.74
N TRP A 25 1.56 -2.48 5.89
CA TRP A 25 0.89 -2.69 7.18
C TRP A 25 0.07 -1.47 7.59
N LEU A 26 0.58 -0.27 7.34
CA LEU A 26 -0.17 0.97 7.58
C LEU A 26 -1.49 0.96 6.79
N GLY A 27 -1.45 0.72 5.48
CA GLY A 27 -2.66 0.69 4.66
C GLY A 27 -3.63 -0.40 5.11
N LYS A 28 -3.15 -1.60 5.47
CA LYS A 28 -4.00 -2.69 5.95
C LYS A 28 -4.74 -2.33 7.23
N GLU A 29 -4.07 -1.70 8.19
CA GLU A 29 -4.71 -1.26 9.44
C GLU A 29 -5.65 -0.08 9.23
N LEU A 30 -5.34 0.86 8.33
CA LEU A 30 -6.24 1.96 7.99
C LEU A 30 -7.51 1.46 7.28
N VAL A 31 -7.42 0.44 6.42
CA VAL A 31 -8.59 -0.21 5.82
C VAL A 31 -9.46 -0.87 6.90
N LYS A 32 -8.86 -1.59 7.86
CA LYS A 32 -9.60 -2.17 9.00
C LYS A 32 -10.34 -1.12 9.83
N ARG A 33 -9.80 0.11 9.92
CA ARG A 33 -10.44 1.24 10.59
C ARG A 33 -11.51 1.96 9.74
N GLY A 34 -11.85 1.43 8.56
CA GLY A 34 -12.90 1.98 7.69
C GLY A 34 -12.44 3.14 6.80
N HIS A 35 -11.14 3.29 6.57
CA HIS A 35 -10.62 4.27 5.60
C HIS A 35 -10.51 3.66 4.20
N LYS A 36 -10.74 4.47 3.17
CA LYS A 36 -10.54 4.09 1.77
C LYS A 36 -9.10 4.43 1.37
N ILE A 37 -8.31 3.40 1.10
CA ILE A 37 -6.89 3.53 0.76
C ILE A 37 -6.69 3.34 -0.75
N THR A 38 -5.88 4.21 -1.34
CA THR A 38 -5.35 4.06 -2.70
C THR A 38 -3.82 4.10 -2.65
N TYR A 39 -3.15 3.24 -3.40
CA TYR A 39 -1.70 3.24 -3.55
C TYR A 39 -1.30 3.79 -4.91
N LEU A 40 -0.40 4.78 -4.93
CA LEU A 40 0.31 5.20 -6.14
C LEU A 40 1.72 4.59 -6.08
N VAL A 41 1.91 3.50 -6.82
CA VAL A 41 3.10 2.63 -6.69
C VAL A 41 3.64 2.18 -8.04
N ALA A 42 4.85 1.62 -8.08
CA ALA A 42 5.45 1.19 -9.33
C ALA A 42 4.63 0.07 -10.00
N LYS A 43 4.62 0.08 -11.35
CA LYS A 43 3.97 -0.96 -12.16
C LYS A 43 4.45 -2.36 -11.75
N GLY A 44 3.51 -3.31 -11.70
CA GLY A 44 3.76 -4.67 -11.20
C GLY A 44 3.43 -4.87 -9.72
N SER A 45 3.02 -3.81 -9.03
CA SER A 45 2.46 -3.91 -7.68
C SER A 45 1.11 -4.64 -7.68
N HIS A 46 0.81 -5.33 -6.58
CA HIS A 46 -0.49 -5.94 -6.33
C HIS A 46 -0.90 -5.73 -4.87
N CYS A 47 -2.20 -5.59 -4.63
CA CYS A 47 -2.77 -5.41 -3.29
C CYS A 47 -4.17 -6.01 -3.27
N ASP A 48 -4.48 -6.80 -2.25
CA ASP A 48 -5.74 -7.51 -2.04
C ASP A 48 -6.77 -6.71 -1.22
N PHE A 49 -6.35 -5.63 -0.56
CA PHE A 49 -7.20 -4.86 0.36
C PHE A 49 -7.37 -3.38 -0.01
N ALA A 50 -6.68 -2.87 -1.03
CA ALA A 50 -6.73 -1.45 -1.42
C ALA A 50 -6.59 -1.29 -2.94
N THR A 51 -7.05 -0.15 -3.47
CA THR A 51 -6.92 0.18 -4.89
C THR A 51 -5.47 0.58 -5.23
N ILE A 52 -4.99 0.18 -6.40
CA ILE A 52 -3.69 0.61 -6.94
C ILE A 52 -3.93 1.48 -8.18
N ILE A 53 -3.18 2.57 -8.30
CA ILE A 53 -3.08 3.44 -9.48
C ILE A 53 -1.63 3.61 -9.91
#